data_AF-A0A3P3U6T0-F1
#
_entry.id   AF-A0A3P3U6T0-F1
#
_cell.length_a   1.000
_cell.length_b   1.000
_cell.length_c   1.000
_cell.angle_alpha   90.00
_cell.angle_beta   90.00
_cell.angle_gamma   90.00
#
_symmetry.space_group_name_H-M   'P 1'
#
loop_
_entity.id
_entity.type
_entity.pdbx_description
1 polymer ?
#
loop_
_entity_poly.entity_id
_entity_poly.type
_entity_poly.pdbx_seq_one_letter_code
_entity_poly.pdbx_strand_id
1 'polypeptide(L)'
;MVLDEVVYDFAKGIEIVDNQYPQAINQRSKEKYQPGIGPHTESDTTKLVFDLVSEATNSKYFNKIHYNVPYINNPRQKCDLCIGHDSHWEWCIEIKMLRFMGDNGKANDNILMHILSPYPQHRSSFTDCGKLITSGFNSRKAIMIFAYDYDEISSIPAIEAFEILANSKYILGERKQSSFTGLVHPIHQMGNVYAWEIKDYR
;
A
#
# COMPACT_ATOMS: atom_id res chain seq x y z
N MET A 1 0.76 -17.40 -6.22
CA MET A 1 1.51 -16.14 -6.43
C MET A 1 2.43 -15.84 -5.25
N VAL A 2 3.67 -15.41 -5.47
CA VAL A 2 4.59 -15.03 -4.37
C VAL A 2 4.53 -13.52 -4.10
N LEU A 3 4.83 -13.10 -2.86
CA LEU A 3 4.67 -11.69 -2.45
C LEU A 3 5.61 -10.75 -3.21
N ASP A 4 6.81 -11.21 -3.52
CA ASP A 4 7.83 -10.43 -4.24
C ASP A 4 7.35 -9.99 -5.63
N GLU A 5 6.63 -10.88 -6.32
CA GLU A 5 5.98 -10.57 -7.59
C GLU A 5 4.89 -9.50 -7.44
N VAL A 6 4.07 -9.55 -6.38
CA VAL A 6 3.03 -8.54 -6.12
C VAL A 6 3.67 -7.16 -5.93
N VAL A 7 4.75 -7.11 -5.15
CA VAL A 7 5.50 -5.88 -4.88
C VAL A 7 6.12 -5.31 -6.17
N TYR A 8 6.73 -6.18 -6.97
CA TYR A 8 7.30 -5.79 -8.27
C TYR A 8 6.23 -5.26 -9.23
N ASP A 9 5.13 -5.99 -9.40
CA ASP A 9 4.06 -5.61 -10.32
C ASP A 9 3.36 -4.33 -9.87
N PHE A 10 3.20 -4.12 -8.56
CA PHE A 10 2.64 -2.87 -8.02
C PHE A 10 3.57 -1.69 -8.32
N ALA A 11 4.87 -1.81 -8.08
CA ALA A 11 5.85 -0.75 -8.39
C ALA A 11 5.85 -0.41 -9.89
N LYS A 12 5.81 -1.42 -10.77
CA LYS A 12 5.75 -1.19 -12.22
C LYS A 12 4.40 -0.62 -12.66
N GLY A 13 3.31 -1.05 -12.05
CA GLY A 13 2.00 -0.47 -12.29
C GLY A 13 1.92 1.00 -11.90
N ILE A 14 2.60 1.43 -10.83
CA ILE A 14 2.74 2.86 -10.47
C ILE A 14 3.36 3.64 -11.64
N GLU A 15 4.51 3.19 -12.17
CA GLU A 15 5.18 3.86 -13.30
C GLU A 15 4.27 3.95 -14.54
N ILE A 16 3.57 2.86 -14.88
CA ILE A 16 2.72 2.80 -16.08
C ILE A 16 1.48 3.69 -15.92
N VAL A 17 0.82 3.65 -14.76
CA VAL A 17 -0.34 4.51 -14.46
C VAL A 17 0.07 5.97 -14.47
N ASP A 18 1.20 6.30 -13.84
CA ASP A 18 1.67 7.68 -13.75
C ASP A 18 2.01 8.28 -15.12
N ASN A 19 2.56 7.50 -16.04
CA ASN A 19 2.82 7.92 -17.42
C ASN A 19 1.54 8.20 -18.25
N GLN A 20 0.35 7.93 -17.70
CA GLN A 20 -0.93 8.34 -18.27
C GLN A 20 -1.39 9.72 -17.76
N TYR A 21 -0.55 10.39 -16.96
CA TYR A 21 -0.81 11.72 -16.39
C TYR A 21 -2.15 11.80 -15.64
N PRO A 22 -2.47 10.85 -14.74
CA PRO A 22 -3.72 10.88 -13.99
C PRO A 22 -3.77 12.16 -13.15
N GLN A 23 -4.98 12.67 -12.89
CA GLN A 23 -5.16 13.92 -12.16
C GLN A 23 -6.16 13.75 -11.03
N ALA A 24 -5.65 13.82 -9.80
CA ALA A 24 -6.48 13.80 -8.60
C ALA A 24 -7.23 15.13 -8.43
N ILE A 25 -8.39 15.05 -7.76
CA ILE A 25 -9.21 16.21 -7.43
C ILE A 25 -9.33 16.33 -5.92
N ASN A 26 -9.08 17.52 -5.38
CA ASN A 26 -9.31 17.80 -3.97
C ASN A 26 -10.81 17.65 -3.66
N GLN A 27 -11.15 16.74 -2.74
CA GLN A 27 -12.56 16.46 -2.43
C GLN A 27 -13.30 17.67 -1.84
N ARG A 28 -12.59 18.56 -1.13
CA ARG A 28 -13.16 19.74 -0.45
C ARG A 28 -13.21 20.96 -1.37
N SER A 29 -12.09 21.37 -1.97
CA SER A 29 -12.05 22.58 -2.81
C SER A 29 -12.51 22.32 -4.25
N LYS A 30 -12.59 21.05 -4.68
CA LYS A 30 -12.81 20.64 -6.08
C LYS A 30 -11.73 21.09 -7.06
N GLU A 31 -10.64 21.66 -6.56
CA GLU A 31 -9.49 22.02 -7.37
C GLU A 31 -8.73 20.77 -7.81
N LYS A 32 -8.12 20.87 -8.98
CA LYS A 32 -7.28 19.83 -9.54
C LYS A 32 -5.88 19.93 -8.91
N TYR A 33 -5.35 18.78 -8.51
CA TYR A 33 -3.94 18.66 -8.18
C TYR A 33 -3.08 18.64 -9.44
N GLN A 34 -1.77 18.70 -9.26
CA GLN A 34 -0.85 18.58 -10.38
C GLN A 34 -0.93 17.15 -10.97
N PRO A 35 -0.68 16.97 -12.28
CA PRO A 35 -0.73 15.66 -12.90
C PRO A 35 0.28 14.67 -12.32
N GLY A 36 -0.05 13.39 -12.40
CA GLY A 36 0.72 12.27 -11.90
C GLY A 36 -0.03 11.50 -10.80
N ILE A 37 0.41 10.28 -10.53
CA ILE A 37 -0.21 9.40 -9.55
C ILE A 37 0.04 9.87 -8.11
N GLY A 38 1.10 10.65 -7.92
CA GLY A 38 1.57 11.18 -6.63
C GLY A 38 0.47 11.73 -5.72
N PRO A 39 -0.39 12.66 -6.18
CA PRO A 39 -1.44 13.27 -5.35
C PRO A 39 -2.66 12.40 -5.05
N HIS A 40 -2.81 11.25 -5.71
CA HIS A 40 -3.94 10.34 -5.46
C HIS A 40 -3.93 9.82 -4.01
N THR A 41 -5.09 9.38 -3.54
CA THR A 41 -5.19 8.74 -2.23
C THR A 41 -4.60 7.32 -2.29
N GLU A 42 -4.35 6.74 -1.13
CA GLU A 42 -3.89 5.35 -0.99
C GLU A 42 -4.84 4.36 -1.70
N SER A 43 -6.14 4.50 -1.48
CA SER A 43 -7.16 3.65 -2.10
C SER A 43 -7.25 3.87 -3.62
N ASP A 44 -7.17 5.12 -4.07
CA ASP A 44 -7.24 5.43 -5.51
C ASP A 44 -6.00 4.91 -6.24
N THR A 45 -4.81 5.09 -5.65
CA THR A 45 -3.54 4.57 -6.20
C THR A 45 -3.61 3.06 -6.30
N THR A 46 -4.03 2.39 -5.23
CA THR A 46 -4.18 0.93 -5.19
C THR A 46 -5.10 0.45 -6.32
N LYS A 47 -6.26 1.10 -6.46
CA LYS A 47 -7.24 0.73 -7.49
C LYS A 47 -6.70 0.95 -8.91
N LEU A 48 -6.14 2.12 -9.20
CA LEU A 48 -5.60 2.44 -10.52
C LEU A 48 -4.52 1.43 -10.94
N VAL A 49 -3.62 1.09 -10.01
CA VAL A 49 -2.52 0.16 -10.27
C VAL A 49 -3.02 -1.27 -10.48
N PHE A 50 -3.87 -1.79 -9.58
CA PHE A 50 -4.34 -3.17 -9.68
C PHE A 50 -5.37 -3.40 -10.77
N ASP A 51 -6.20 -2.40 -11.10
CA ASP A 51 -7.08 -2.48 -12.28
C ASP A 51 -6.21 -2.58 -13.54
N LEU A 52 -5.18 -1.73 -13.68
CA LEU A 52 -4.26 -1.77 -14.82
C LEU A 52 -3.53 -3.11 -14.94
N VAL A 53 -2.91 -3.60 -13.87
CA VAL A 53 -2.15 -4.86 -13.95
C VAL A 53 -3.08 -6.07 -14.10
N SER A 54 -4.34 -5.99 -13.65
CA SER A 54 -5.34 -7.04 -13.86
C SER A 54 -5.84 -7.12 -15.30
N GLU A 55 -5.91 -5.99 -16.00
CA GLU A 55 -6.39 -5.91 -17.39
C GLU A 55 -5.29 -6.22 -18.42
N ALA A 56 -4.03 -6.33 -18.01
CA ALA A 56 -2.93 -6.70 -18.88
C ALA A 56 -3.15 -8.09 -19.52
N THR A 57 -2.71 -8.26 -20.78
CA THR A 57 -2.83 -9.54 -21.50
C THR A 57 -2.12 -10.67 -20.74
N ASN A 58 -2.80 -11.81 -20.55
CA ASN A 58 -2.33 -12.95 -19.75
C ASN A 58 -1.98 -12.58 -18.29
N SER A 59 -2.61 -11.55 -17.73
CA SER A 59 -2.38 -11.18 -16.34
C SER A 59 -2.76 -12.31 -15.39
N LYS A 60 -1.84 -12.62 -14.49
CA LYS A 60 -2.08 -13.53 -13.35
C LYS A 60 -3.07 -12.98 -12.32
N TYR A 61 -3.42 -11.69 -12.43
CA TYR A 61 -4.41 -11.01 -11.57
C TYR A 61 -5.82 -10.95 -12.20
N PHE A 62 -5.96 -11.37 -13.46
CA PHE A 62 -7.24 -11.30 -14.19
C PHE A 62 -8.37 -11.96 -13.40
N ASN A 63 -9.43 -11.21 -13.11
CA ASN A 63 -10.58 -11.62 -12.28
C ASN A 63 -10.23 -12.15 -10.88
N LYS A 64 -9.08 -11.75 -10.32
CA LYS A 64 -8.65 -12.13 -8.96
C LYS A 64 -8.59 -10.97 -7.97
N ILE A 65 -8.72 -9.74 -8.44
CA ILE A 65 -8.58 -8.54 -7.61
C ILE A 65 -9.91 -8.17 -6.98
N HIS A 66 -9.94 -8.11 -5.66
CA HIS A 66 -11.10 -7.70 -4.88
C HIS A 66 -10.72 -6.63 -3.86
N TYR A 67 -11.38 -5.48 -3.91
CA TYR A 67 -11.11 -4.37 -2.99
C TYR A 67 -12.11 -4.35 -1.85
N ASN A 68 -11.70 -3.82 -0.69
CA ASN A 68 -12.59 -3.54 0.45
C ASN A 68 -13.40 -4.77 0.90
N VAL A 69 -12.77 -5.96 0.94
CA VAL A 69 -13.42 -7.21 1.31
C VAL A 69 -13.65 -7.24 2.83
N PRO A 70 -14.90 -7.37 3.32
CA PRO A 70 -15.17 -7.41 4.75
C PRO A 70 -14.39 -8.51 5.47
N TYR A 71 -13.85 -8.21 6.65
CA TYR A 71 -13.26 -9.25 7.50
C TYR A 71 -14.35 -10.21 7.99
N ILE A 72 -14.03 -11.50 8.06
CA ILE A 72 -14.95 -12.56 8.49
C ILE A 72 -15.35 -12.36 9.95
N ASN A 73 -14.39 -12.07 10.82
CA ASN A 73 -14.64 -11.93 12.26
C ASN A 73 -15.13 -10.53 12.66
N ASN A 74 -15.02 -9.53 11.78
CA ASN A 74 -15.50 -8.17 12.03
C ASN A 74 -15.88 -7.46 10.72
N PRO A 75 -17.08 -7.69 10.18
CA PRO A 75 -17.48 -7.17 8.85
C PRO A 75 -17.53 -5.64 8.71
N ARG A 76 -17.41 -4.88 9.82
CA ARG A 76 -17.28 -3.42 9.79
C ARG A 76 -15.89 -2.97 9.33
N GLN A 77 -14.89 -3.83 9.50
CA GLN A 77 -13.55 -3.67 8.96
C GLN A 77 -13.45 -4.39 7.63
N LYS A 78 -12.64 -3.85 6.73
CA LYS A 78 -12.51 -4.32 5.36
C LYS A 78 -11.02 -4.39 5.03
N CYS A 79 -10.63 -5.46 4.35
CA CYS A 79 -9.31 -5.61 3.78
C CYS A 79 -9.19 -4.76 2.54
N ASP A 80 -8.12 -3.97 2.44
CA ASP A 80 -7.89 -3.08 1.31
C ASP A 80 -7.88 -3.87 -0.01
N LEU A 81 -7.19 -5.01 -0.02
CA LEU A 81 -7.03 -5.87 -1.20
C LEU A 81 -7.03 -7.36 -0.83
N CYS A 82 -7.86 -8.14 -1.52
CA CYS A 82 -7.75 -9.59 -1.60
C CYS A 82 -7.44 -10.02 -3.03
N ILE A 83 -6.56 -11.01 -3.17
CA ILE A 83 -6.19 -11.62 -4.45
C ILE A 83 -6.59 -13.11 -4.42
N GLY A 84 -7.50 -13.54 -5.29
CA GLY A 84 -7.96 -14.94 -5.36
C GLY A 84 -9.37 -15.06 -5.95
N HIS A 85 -10.05 -16.19 -5.73
CA HIS A 85 -11.40 -16.45 -6.26
C HIS A 85 -12.35 -16.93 -5.16
N ASP A 86 -13.64 -16.60 -5.27
CA ASP A 86 -14.74 -17.20 -4.48
C ASP A 86 -14.48 -17.28 -2.95
N SER A 87 -13.87 -16.24 -2.36
CA SER A 87 -13.46 -16.22 -0.95
C SER A 87 -12.31 -17.15 -0.55
N HIS A 88 -11.72 -17.85 -1.53
CA HIS A 88 -10.44 -18.55 -1.42
C HIS A 88 -9.32 -17.60 -1.86
N TRP A 89 -8.89 -16.74 -0.92
CA TRP A 89 -7.84 -15.76 -1.21
C TRP A 89 -6.45 -16.42 -1.17
N GLU A 90 -5.63 -16.15 -2.18
CA GLU A 90 -4.19 -16.39 -2.15
C GLU A 90 -3.52 -15.40 -1.18
N TRP A 91 -3.94 -14.12 -1.25
CA TRP A 91 -3.45 -13.03 -0.41
C TRP A 91 -4.57 -12.13 0.09
N CYS A 92 -4.45 -11.68 1.33
CA CYS A 92 -5.18 -10.56 1.92
C CYS A 92 -4.16 -9.51 2.37
N ILE A 93 -4.24 -8.30 1.84
CA ILE A 93 -3.20 -7.27 1.97
C ILE A 93 -3.82 -5.98 2.48
N GLU A 94 -3.29 -5.47 3.59
CA GLU A 94 -3.52 -4.08 4.00
C GLU A 94 -2.42 -3.22 3.39
N ILE A 95 -2.81 -2.09 2.81
CA ILE A 95 -1.92 -1.24 2.03
C ILE A 95 -1.82 0.10 2.74
N LYS A 96 -0.60 0.63 2.86
CA LYS A 96 -0.35 1.96 3.42
C LYS A 96 0.51 2.82 2.52
N MET A 97 0.16 4.10 2.43
CA MET A 97 0.95 5.10 1.71
C MET A 97 1.82 5.90 2.69
N LEU A 98 3.12 5.98 2.40
CA LEU A 98 4.06 6.85 3.11
C LEU A 98 4.50 7.99 2.17
N ARG A 99 3.85 9.15 2.30
CA ARG A 99 4.11 10.34 1.48
C ARG A 99 4.44 11.54 2.35
N PHE A 100 5.73 11.86 2.47
CA PHE A 100 6.23 12.94 3.33
C PHE A 100 5.91 14.34 2.81
N MET A 101 5.71 14.51 1.50
CA MET A 101 5.34 15.80 0.92
C MET A 101 3.91 15.80 0.39
N GLY A 102 3.23 16.94 0.43
CA GLY A 102 2.00 17.16 -0.31
C GLY A 102 2.25 17.49 -1.79
N ASP A 103 1.16 17.62 -2.55
CA ASP A 103 1.16 18.06 -3.95
C ASP A 103 1.93 19.37 -4.17
N ASN A 104 1.90 20.26 -3.18
CA ASN A 104 2.59 21.56 -3.20
C ASN A 104 4.02 21.52 -2.64
N GLY A 105 4.58 20.33 -2.37
CA GLY A 105 5.92 20.17 -1.81
C GLY A 105 6.07 20.47 -0.31
N LYS A 106 4.97 20.81 0.39
CA LYS A 106 5.02 21.02 1.85
C LYS A 106 5.04 19.70 2.60
N ALA A 107 5.77 19.65 3.70
CA ALA A 107 5.86 18.47 4.56
C ALA A 107 4.48 18.06 5.14
N ASN A 108 4.30 16.76 5.32
CA ASN A 108 3.17 16.13 5.97
C ASN A 108 3.62 15.53 7.32
N ASP A 109 3.48 16.33 8.37
CA ASP A 109 4.04 16.01 9.69
C ASP A 109 3.38 14.80 10.38
N ASN A 110 2.20 14.38 9.93
CA ASN A 110 1.44 13.30 10.55
C ASN A 110 1.62 11.94 9.86
N ILE A 111 2.41 11.85 8.79
CA ILE A 111 2.43 10.63 7.96
C ILE A 111 2.97 9.41 8.71
N LEU A 112 3.97 9.59 9.60
CA LEU A 112 4.56 8.51 10.37
C LEU A 112 3.55 7.85 11.34
N MET A 113 2.53 8.60 11.78
CA MET A 113 1.46 8.06 12.62
C MET A 113 0.74 6.89 11.93
N HIS A 114 0.53 6.99 10.61
CA HIS A 114 -0.15 5.96 9.81
C HIS A 114 0.71 4.72 9.56
N ILE A 115 1.99 4.75 9.91
CA ILE A 115 2.88 3.59 9.78
C ILE A 115 3.19 3.00 11.16
N LEU A 116 3.58 3.85 12.11
CA LEU A 116 4.24 3.44 13.36
C LEU A 116 3.33 3.46 14.59
N SER A 117 2.18 4.13 14.56
CA SER A 117 1.40 4.31 15.78
C SER A 117 0.95 2.96 16.38
N PRO A 118 1.14 2.69 17.68
CA PRO A 118 0.63 1.48 18.31
C PRO A 118 -0.86 1.56 18.67
N TYR A 119 -1.46 2.75 18.58
CA TYR A 119 -2.82 2.99 19.05
C TYR A 119 -3.88 2.63 18.00
N PRO A 120 -4.86 1.75 18.32
CA PRO A 120 -5.85 1.24 17.37
C PRO A 120 -6.63 2.30 16.60
N GLN A 121 -6.92 3.45 17.23
CA GLN A 121 -7.67 4.54 16.61
C GLN A 121 -6.94 5.20 15.44
N HIS A 122 -5.61 5.09 15.37
CA HIS A 122 -4.81 5.72 14.31
C HIS A 122 -4.74 4.90 13.02
N ARG A 123 -5.19 3.63 13.05
CA ARG A 123 -5.27 2.74 11.88
C ARG A 123 -3.95 2.69 11.09
N SER A 124 -2.88 2.37 11.81
CA SER A 124 -1.53 2.30 11.26
C SER A 124 -1.20 0.90 10.73
N SER A 125 -0.15 0.80 9.90
CA SER A 125 0.43 -0.49 9.47
C SER A 125 0.72 -1.43 10.65
N PHE A 126 1.19 -0.90 11.78
CA PHE A 126 1.41 -1.71 12.98
C PHE A 126 0.10 -2.31 13.51
N THR A 127 -0.97 -1.52 13.61
CA THR A 127 -2.27 -2.03 14.07
C THR A 127 -2.95 -2.93 13.03
N ASP A 128 -2.64 -2.72 11.75
CA ASP A 128 -3.12 -3.52 10.62
C ASP A 128 -2.60 -4.96 10.68
N CYS A 129 -1.38 -5.18 11.20
CA CYS A 129 -0.84 -6.53 11.45
C CYS A 129 -1.79 -7.35 12.34
N GLY A 130 -2.20 -6.81 13.48
CA GLY A 130 -3.11 -7.50 14.40
C GLY A 130 -4.52 -7.69 13.84
N LYS A 131 -5.01 -6.69 13.09
CA LYS A 131 -6.29 -6.75 12.38
C LYS A 131 -6.32 -7.86 11.34
N LEU A 132 -5.26 -8.01 10.54
CA LEU A 132 -5.14 -9.10 9.58
C LEU A 132 -5.07 -10.48 10.25
N ILE A 133 -4.27 -10.64 11.31
CA ILE A 133 -4.17 -11.93 12.03
C ILE A 133 -5.57 -12.35 12.51
N THR A 134 -6.31 -11.41 13.12
CA THR A 134 -7.63 -11.66 13.73
C THR A 134 -8.81 -11.59 12.76
N SER A 135 -8.58 -11.24 11.49
CA SER A 135 -9.60 -11.05 10.44
C SER A 135 -10.50 -12.25 10.18
N GLY A 136 -10.03 -13.46 10.51
CA GLY A 136 -10.70 -14.73 10.21
C GLY A 136 -10.39 -15.28 8.81
N PHE A 137 -9.64 -14.56 7.96
CA PHE A 137 -9.19 -15.11 6.68
C PHE A 137 -8.25 -16.30 6.89
N ASN A 138 -8.53 -17.38 6.16
CA ASN A 138 -7.68 -18.58 6.08
C ASN A 138 -6.77 -18.52 4.85
N SER A 139 -6.02 -17.42 4.73
CA SER A 139 -5.23 -17.04 3.57
C SER A 139 -3.91 -16.43 4.03
N ARG A 140 -2.95 -16.28 3.11
CA ARG A 140 -1.71 -15.54 3.41
C ARG A 140 -2.05 -14.07 3.58
N LYS A 141 -1.44 -13.43 4.57
CA LYS A 141 -1.72 -12.05 4.96
C LYS A 141 -0.47 -11.22 4.78
N ALA A 142 -0.59 -10.00 4.29
CA ALA A 142 0.56 -9.11 4.14
C ALA A 142 0.23 -7.67 4.53
N ILE A 143 1.26 -6.97 5.00
CA ILE A 143 1.29 -5.51 4.99
C ILE A 143 2.10 -5.10 3.76
N MET A 144 1.57 -4.18 2.97
CA MET A 144 2.30 -3.52 1.90
C MET A 144 2.33 -2.01 2.16
N ILE A 145 3.52 -1.41 2.08
CA ILE A 145 3.71 0.03 2.22
C ILE A 145 4.35 0.53 0.93
N PHE A 146 3.73 1.48 0.25
CA PHE A 146 4.40 2.20 -0.84
C PHE A 146 4.73 3.62 -0.38
N ALA A 147 5.96 4.03 -0.62
CA ALA A 147 6.52 5.26 -0.12
C ALA A 147 7.09 6.10 -1.25
N TYR A 148 6.89 7.41 -1.19
CA TYR A 148 7.59 8.36 -2.05
C TYR A 148 8.87 8.81 -1.36
N ASP A 149 9.98 8.73 -2.09
CA ASP A 149 11.30 9.15 -1.62
C ASP A 149 11.70 10.47 -2.27
N TYR A 150 12.54 11.22 -1.55
CA TYR A 150 13.05 12.52 -1.95
C TYR A 150 14.54 12.57 -1.64
N ASP A 151 15.30 13.42 -2.35
CA ASP A 151 16.76 13.46 -2.23
C ASP A 151 17.27 13.58 -0.78
N GLU A 152 16.57 14.37 0.05
CA GLU A 152 16.92 14.58 1.46
C GLU A 152 16.06 13.77 2.44
N ILE A 153 15.00 13.10 1.96
CA ILE A 153 14.03 12.39 2.82
C ILE A 153 13.79 11.00 2.25
N SER A 154 14.44 10.01 2.85
CA SER A 154 14.23 8.60 2.56
C SER A 154 13.15 7.99 3.46
N SER A 155 12.39 7.06 2.90
CA SER A 155 11.44 6.20 3.59
C SER A 155 12.10 5.14 4.47
N ILE A 156 13.36 4.77 4.19
CA ILE A 156 14.05 3.66 4.87
C ILE A 156 14.03 3.77 6.40
N PRO A 157 14.34 4.90 7.05
CA PRO A 157 14.27 5.00 8.51
C PRO A 157 12.88 4.70 9.09
N ALA A 158 11.81 5.11 8.39
CA ALA A 158 10.45 4.82 8.82
C ALA A 158 10.10 3.34 8.63
N ILE A 159 10.59 2.73 7.56
CA ILE A 159 10.41 1.29 7.28
C ILE A 159 11.14 0.43 8.31
N GLU A 160 12.40 0.75 8.62
CA GLU A 160 13.17 0.04 9.64
C GLU A 160 12.55 0.20 11.04
N ALA A 161 12.07 1.40 11.37
CA ALA A 161 11.32 1.62 12.62
C ALA A 161 10.04 0.77 12.68
N PHE A 162 9.31 0.65 11.56
CA PHE A 162 8.15 -0.23 11.47
C PHE A 162 8.55 -1.69 11.69
N GLU A 163 9.61 -2.17 11.04
CA GLU A 163 10.07 -3.55 11.19
C GLU A 163 10.45 -3.88 12.63
N ILE A 164 11.19 -3.00 13.30
CA ILE A 164 11.58 -3.17 14.71
C ILE A 164 10.33 -3.22 15.59
N LEU A 165 9.43 -2.26 15.43
CA LEU A 165 8.22 -2.17 16.24
C LEU A 165 7.30 -3.38 16.00
N ALA A 166 7.02 -3.72 14.74
CA ALA A 166 6.16 -4.84 14.38
C ALA A 166 6.75 -6.17 14.85
N ASN A 167 8.06 -6.40 14.68
CA ASN A 167 8.72 -7.63 15.16
C ASN A 167 8.73 -7.78 16.69
N SER A 168 8.49 -6.70 17.45
CA SER A 168 8.34 -6.79 18.90
C SER A 168 7.06 -7.54 19.33
N LYS A 169 6.08 -7.66 18.44
CA LYS A 169 4.75 -8.25 18.73
C LYS A 169 4.25 -9.27 17.72
N TYR A 170 4.75 -9.22 16.49
CA TYR A 170 4.30 -10.05 15.37
C TYR A 170 5.48 -10.80 14.76
N ILE A 171 5.18 -11.93 14.12
CA ILE A 171 6.14 -12.68 13.31
C ILE A 171 6.03 -12.19 11.86
N LEU A 172 6.97 -11.34 11.46
CA LEU A 172 7.09 -10.88 10.07
C LEU A 172 7.91 -11.87 9.23
N GLY A 173 7.50 -12.02 7.97
CA GLY A 173 8.33 -12.62 6.92
C GLY A 173 9.47 -11.70 6.50
N GLU A 174 10.27 -12.18 5.55
CA GLU A 174 11.32 -11.37 4.93
C GLU A 174 10.72 -10.18 4.17
N ARG A 175 11.35 -9.01 4.28
CA ARG A 175 11.02 -7.82 3.50
C ARG A 175 11.16 -8.09 2.01
N LYS A 176 10.09 -7.88 1.26
CA LYS A 176 10.12 -7.78 -0.21
C LYS A 176 10.09 -6.31 -0.58
N GLN A 177 10.82 -5.94 -1.64
CA GLN A 177 10.91 -4.54 -2.05
C GLN A 177 11.08 -4.38 -3.56
N SER A 178 10.54 -3.31 -4.11
CA SER A 178 10.75 -2.88 -5.49
C SER A 178 10.64 -1.36 -5.60
N SER A 179 11.54 -0.74 -6.36
CA SER A 179 11.56 0.70 -6.58
C SER A 179 10.72 1.10 -7.79
N PHE A 180 10.18 2.32 -7.75
CA PHE A 180 9.61 3.01 -8.91
C PHE A 180 10.27 4.38 -9.09
N THR A 181 10.48 4.81 -10.33
CA THR A 181 11.18 6.06 -10.64
C THR A 181 10.62 6.72 -11.91
N GLY A 182 10.99 7.97 -12.17
CA GLY A 182 10.65 8.66 -13.41
C GLY A 182 9.19 9.09 -13.49
N LEU A 183 8.54 9.28 -12.35
CA LEU A 183 7.15 9.73 -12.29
C LEU A 183 7.03 11.22 -12.70
N VAL A 184 5.92 11.58 -13.33
CA VAL A 184 5.66 12.86 -13.97
C VAL A 184 5.31 13.98 -13.00
N HIS A 185 4.86 13.64 -11.78
CA HIS A 185 4.52 14.65 -10.77
C HIS A 185 5.79 15.37 -10.30
N PRO A 186 5.82 16.72 -10.26
CA PRO A 186 7.06 17.45 -10.00
C PRO A 186 7.66 17.24 -8.61
N ILE A 187 6.84 16.83 -7.63
CA ILE A 187 7.29 16.53 -6.26
C ILE A 187 7.47 15.02 -6.03
N HIS A 188 6.71 14.17 -6.73
CA HIS A 188 6.55 12.75 -6.38
C HIS A 188 7.13 11.89 -7.50
N GLN A 189 8.46 11.96 -7.66
CA GLN A 189 9.15 11.47 -8.85
C GLN A 189 9.67 10.02 -8.73
N MET A 190 9.83 9.53 -7.50
CA MET A 190 10.38 8.20 -7.23
C MET A 190 9.95 7.68 -5.86
N GLY A 191 10.24 6.41 -5.60
CA GLY A 191 9.94 5.79 -4.33
C GLY A 191 10.13 4.27 -4.33
N ASN A 192 9.59 3.63 -3.31
CA ASN A 192 9.72 2.20 -3.08
C ASN A 192 8.41 1.59 -2.59
N VAL A 193 8.20 0.34 -2.95
CA VAL A 193 7.14 -0.53 -2.42
C VAL A 193 7.82 -1.57 -1.54
N TYR A 194 7.32 -1.74 -0.32
CA TYR A 194 7.78 -2.70 0.66
C TYR A 194 6.63 -3.61 1.06
N ALA A 195 6.88 -4.90 1.30
CA ALA A 195 5.88 -5.77 1.87
C ALA A 195 6.47 -6.87 2.75
N TRP A 196 5.65 -7.33 3.70
CA TRP A 196 5.97 -8.44 4.60
C TRP A 196 4.75 -9.35 4.72
N GLU A 197 4.98 -10.65 4.63
CA GLU A 197 3.98 -11.63 5.05
C GLU A 197 3.85 -11.60 6.57
N ILE A 198 2.62 -11.56 7.08
CA ILE A 198 2.31 -11.61 8.51
C ILE A 198 1.89 -13.03 8.85
N LYS A 199 2.69 -13.71 9.70
CA LYS A 199 2.45 -15.12 10.03
C LYS A 199 1.54 -15.27 11.26
N ASP A 200 1.93 -14.68 12.38
CA ASP A 200 1.18 -14.75 13.64
C ASP A 200 1.70 -13.68 14.64
N TYR A 201 1.18 -13.70 15.87
CA TYR A 201 1.78 -13.04 17.03
C TYR A 201 3.11 -13.71 17.41
N ARG A 202 4.02 -12.92 17.98
CA ARG A 202 5.27 -13.40 18.56
C ARG A 202 5.07 -13.88 19.99
#